data_AF-A0A976DHR6-F1
#
_entry.id   AF-A0A976DHR6-F1
#
_cell.length_a   1.000
_cell.length_b   1.000
_cell.length_c   1.000
_cell.angle_alpha   90.00
_cell.angle_beta   90.00
_cell.angle_gamma   90.00
#
_symmetry.space_group_name_H-M   'P 1'
#
loop_
_entity.id
_entity.type
_entity.pdbx_description
1 polymer ?
#
loop_
_entity_poly.entity_id
_entity_poly.type
_entity_poly.pdbx_seq_one_letter_code
_entity_poly.pdbx_strand_id
1 'polypeptide(L)'
;MIIGAHALAAHGRPRYTGDLDIWVRPEAANLTRLITALEAFGFASLDVSVDDFLVPEAMVQLGYPPARIDLLTAIDGVSFDECFAARRAERLRFRLVTLPKAV
;
A
#
# COMPACT_ATOMS: atom_id res chain seq x y z
N MET A 1 -0.08 -5.69 -3.85
CA MET A 1 0.55 -5.39 -5.14
C MET A 1 0.85 -3.91 -5.20
N ILE A 2 2.05 -3.49 -5.60
CA ILE A 2 2.35 -2.05 -5.68
C ILE A 2 1.64 -1.46 -6.90
N ILE A 3 0.96 -0.34 -6.70
CA ILE A 3 0.30 0.42 -7.77
C ILE A 3 0.80 1.88 -7.74
N GLY A 4 0.08 2.78 -8.41
CA GLY A 4 0.36 4.21 -8.33
C GLY A 4 1.73 4.62 -8.88
N ALA A 5 2.30 5.69 -8.30
CA ALA A 5 3.52 6.31 -8.82
C ALA A 5 4.73 5.39 -8.80
N HIS A 6 4.86 4.54 -7.78
CA HIS A 6 5.96 3.58 -7.68
C HIS A 6 5.89 2.49 -8.75
N ALA A 7 4.68 2.01 -9.08
CA ALA A 7 4.50 1.12 -10.23
C ALA A 7 4.85 1.83 -11.55
N LEU A 8 4.40 3.07 -11.75
CA LEU A 8 4.77 3.85 -12.94
C LEU A 8 6.28 4.04 -13.09
N ALA A 9 7.00 4.32 -11.99
CA ALA A 9 8.45 4.43 -11.99
C ALA A 9 9.12 3.11 -12.44
N ALA A 10 8.64 1.97 -11.94
CA ALA A 10 9.11 0.65 -12.38
C ALA A 10 8.84 0.37 -13.87
N HIS A 11 7.80 0.98 -14.44
CA HIS A 11 7.47 0.92 -15.87
C HIS A 11 8.07 2.08 -16.70
N GLY A 12 9.05 2.81 -16.15
CA GLY A 12 9.80 3.84 -16.89
C GLY A 12 9.11 5.20 -17.01
N ARG A 13 8.09 5.48 -16.17
CA ARG A 13 7.35 6.75 -16.13
C ARG A 13 7.36 7.36 -14.71
N PRO A 14 8.54 7.71 -14.16
CA PRO A 14 8.64 8.21 -12.79
C PRO A 14 7.93 9.56 -12.62
N ARG A 15 7.24 9.73 -11.49
CA ARG A 15 6.70 11.01 -11.02
C ARG A 15 6.86 11.13 -9.51
N TYR A 16 6.83 12.36 -9.01
CA TYR A 16 6.83 12.61 -7.56
C TYR A 16 5.57 12.04 -6.91
N THR A 17 5.74 11.49 -5.71
CA THR A 17 4.69 10.93 -4.86
C THR A 17 5.16 11.01 -3.40
N GLY A 18 4.24 11.15 -2.45
CA GLY A 18 4.53 11.22 -1.02
C GLY A 18 4.06 9.98 -0.24
N ASP A 19 3.66 8.94 -0.97
CA ASP A 19 2.91 7.78 -0.54
C ASP A 19 3.36 6.51 -1.26
N LEU A 20 3.07 5.38 -0.65
CA LEU A 20 3.19 4.05 -1.23
C LEU A 20 1.81 3.40 -1.32
N ASP A 21 1.30 3.25 -2.53
CA ASP A 21 0.02 2.60 -2.78
C ASP A 21 0.19 1.07 -2.87
N ILE A 22 -0.53 0.35 -2.01
CA ILE A 22 -0.57 -1.12 -2.00
C ILE A 22 -2.01 -1.58 -2.22
N TRP A 23 -2.24 -2.24 -3.35
CA TRP A 23 -3.50 -2.95 -3.60
C TRP A 23 -3.49 -4.30 -2.87
N VAL A 24 -4.37 -4.45 -1.89
CA VAL A 24 -4.59 -5.63 -1.06
C VAL A 24 -5.77 -6.41 -1.61
N ARG A 25 -5.61 -7.72 -1.79
CA ARG A 25 -6.74 -8.59 -2.14
C ARG A 25 -7.63 -8.80 -0.90
N PRO A 26 -8.93 -8.47 -0.95
CA PRO A 26 -9.84 -8.55 0.20
C PRO A 26 -10.36 -9.98 0.46
N GLU A 27 -9.45 -10.94 0.55
CA GLU A 27 -9.76 -12.30 1.00
C GLU A 27 -9.48 -12.41 2.50
N ALA A 28 -10.40 -12.99 3.28
CA ALA A 28 -10.27 -13.06 4.75
C ALA A 28 -8.90 -13.58 5.21
N ALA A 29 -8.40 -14.68 4.62
CA ALA A 29 -7.09 -15.23 4.95
C ALA A 29 -5.93 -14.27 4.62
N ASN A 30 -6.07 -13.45 3.59
CA ASN A 30 -5.08 -12.43 3.24
C ASN A 30 -5.14 -11.22 4.18
N LEU A 31 -6.35 -10.81 4.57
CA LEU A 31 -6.57 -9.72 5.50
C LEU A 31 -6.04 -10.07 6.90
N THR A 32 -6.25 -11.30 7.39
CA THR A 32 -5.62 -11.75 8.65
C THR A 32 -4.11 -11.62 8.62
N ARG A 33 -3.46 -12.03 7.52
CA ARG A 33 -2.00 -11.87 7.35
C ARG A 33 -1.57 -10.41 7.29
N LEU A 34 -2.39 -9.56 6.67
CA LEU A 34 -2.14 -8.12 6.63
C LEU A 34 -2.16 -7.53 8.05
N ILE A 35 -3.18 -7.84 8.86
CA ILE A 35 -3.26 -7.36 10.25
C ILE A 35 -2.03 -7.79 11.04
N THR A 36 -1.66 -9.08 10.99
CA THR A 36 -0.43 -9.57 11.64
C THR A 36 0.82 -8.84 11.17
N ALA A 37 0.93 -8.52 9.88
CA ALA A 37 2.07 -7.77 9.34
C ALA A 37 2.08 -6.32 9.83
N LEU A 38 0.91 -5.67 9.93
CA LEU A 38 0.77 -4.31 10.45
C LEU A 38 1.13 -4.24 11.94
N GLU A 39 0.66 -5.20 12.73
CA GLU A 39 1.04 -5.33 14.15
C GLU A 39 2.56 -5.47 14.31
N ALA A 40 3.17 -6.40 13.57
CA ALA A 40 4.62 -6.63 13.60
C ALA A 40 5.43 -5.43 13.11
N PHE A 41 4.86 -4.61 12.22
CA PHE A 41 5.49 -3.38 11.73
C PHE A 41 5.46 -2.24 12.76
N GLY A 42 4.60 -2.33 13.79
CA GLY A 42 4.44 -1.31 14.83
C GLY A 42 3.14 -0.50 14.73
N PHE A 43 2.17 -0.96 13.94
CA PHE A 43 0.84 -0.34 13.83
C PHE A 43 -0.22 -1.00 14.74
N ALA A 44 0.19 -1.83 15.70
CA ALA A 44 -0.74 -2.51 16.62
C ALA A 44 -1.65 -1.55 17.41
N SER A 45 -1.21 -0.31 17.64
CA SER A 45 -2.00 0.70 18.37
C SER A 45 -3.05 1.42 17.51
N LEU A 46 -3.12 1.16 16.21
CA LEU A 46 -4.07 1.82 15.30
C LEU A 46 -5.47 1.17 15.29
N ASP A 47 -5.66 0.06 16.02
CA ASP A 47 -6.93 -0.68 16.10
C ASP A 47 -7.52 -1.05 14.73
N VAL A 48 -6.65 -1.31 13.75
CA VAL A 48 -7.05 -1.71 12.40
C VAL A 48 -7.44 -3.18 12.42
N SER A 49 -8.61 -3.48 11.90
CA SER A 49 -9.23 -4.81 11.88
C SER A 49 -9.42 -5.34 10.46
N VAL A 50 -9.80 -6.62 10.35
CA VAL A 50 -10.18 -7.21 9.06
C VAL A 50 -11.41 -6.53 8.47
N ASP A 51 -12.35 -6.13 9.31
CA ASP A 51 -13.64 -5.55 8.89
C ASP A 51 -13.47 -4.21 8.16
N ASP A 52 -12.43 -3.45 8.52
CA ASP A 52 -12.06 -2.19 7.84
C ASP A 52 -11.71 -2.39 6.36
N PHE A 53 -11.34 -3.60 5.95
CA PHE A 53 -11.01 -3.95 4.57
C PHE A 53 -12.11 -4.72 3.84
N LEU A 54 -13.17 -5.14 4.54
CA LEU A 54 -14.30 -5.85 3.94
C LEU A 54 -15.37 -4.90 3.38
N VAL A 55 -15.31 -3.62 3.73
CA VAL A 55 -16.18 -2.62 3.11
C VAL A 55 -15.79 -2.46 1.62
N PRO A 56 -16.78 -2.28 0.72
CA PRO A 56 -16.50 -2.03 -0.69
C PRO A 56 -15.56 -0.83 -0.84
N GLU A 57 -14.53 -0.99 -1.69
CA GLU A 57 -13.59 0.08 -2.04
C GLU A 57 -12.84 0.67 -0.84
N ALA A 58 -12.60 -0.15 0.20
CA ALA A 58 -11.87 0.24 1.38
C ALA A 58 -10.49 0.85 1.06
N MET A 59 -10.19 1.94 1.76
CA MET A 59 -8.88 2.59 1.77
C MET A 59 -8.45 2.88 3.20
N VAL A 60 -7.34 2.28 3.63
CA VAL A 60 -6.73 2.51 4.94
C VAL A 60 -5.40 3.24 4.74
N GLN A 61 -5.27 4.41 5.34
CA GLN A 61 -4.07 5.24 5.25
C GLN A 61 -3.22 5.12 6.52
N LEU A 62 -1.92 4.87 6.34
CA LEU A 62 -0.96 4.74 7.42
C LEU A 62 0.11 5.83 7.32
N GLY A 63 0.30 6.57 8.41
CA GLY A 63 1.31 7.62 8.51
C GLY A 63 0.97 8.89 7.71
N TYR A 64 2.01 9.65 7.35
CA TYR A 64 1.91 10.94 6.65
C TYR A 64 3.01 11.09 5.61
N PRO A 65 2.82 11.94 4.57
CA PRO A 65 3.87 12.19 3.59
C PRO A 65 5.16 12.73 4.23
N PRO A 66 6.35 12.40 3.69
CA PRO A 66 6.59 11.62 2.47
C PRO A 66 6.66 10.09 2.69
N ALA A 67 6.31 9.60 3.89
CA ALA A 67 6.38 8.20 4.27
C ALA A 67 4.98 7.63 4.58
N ARG A 68 4.00 7.99 3.74
CA ARG A 68 2.63 7.47 3.85
C ARG A 68 2.49 6.14 3.13
N ILE A 69 1.63 5.27 3.62
CA ILE A 69 1.24 4.02 2.93
C ILE A 69 -0.27 4.01 2.80
N ASP A 70 -0.75 3.83 1.58
CA ASP A 70 -2.17 3.74 1.26
C ASP A 70 -2.48 2.27 0.93
N LEU A 71 -3.36 1.65 1.71
CA LEU A 71 -3.81 0.26 1.53
C LEU A 71 -5.20 0.29 0.89
N LEU A 72 -5.33 -0.17 -0.35
CA LEU A 72 -6.59 -0.16 -1.10
C LEU A 72 -7.08 -1.57 -1.35
N THR A 73 -8.38 -1.83 -1.30
CA THR A 73 -8.96 -3.16 -1.64
C THR A 73 -9.56 -3.22 -3.04
N ALA A 74 -9.88 -2.06 -3.62
CA ALA A 74 -10.34 -1.94 -5.00
C ALA A 74 -9.68 -0.73 -5.69
N ILE A 75 -9.63 -0.80 -7.02
CA ILE A 75 -9.30 0.33 -7.89
C ILE A 75 -10.21 0.29 -9.12
N ASP A 76 -10.49 1.45 -9.69
CA ASP A 76 -11.40 1.56 -10.83
C ASP A 76 -10.84 0.94 -12.11
N GLY A 77 -11.74 0.30 -12.87
CA GLY A 77 -11.50 -0.07 -14.26
C GLY A 77 -10.69 -1.35 -14.50
N VAL A 78 -10.22 -2.03 -13.44
CA VAL A 78 -9.45 -3.29 -13.56
C VAL A 78 -9.73 -4.25 -12.40
N SER A 79 -9.59 -5.57 -12.64
CA SER A 79 -9.70 -6.58 -11.59
C SER A 79 -8.33 -6.93 -10.98
N PHE A 80 -8.31 -7.32 -9.70
CA PHE A 80 -7.07 -7.73 -9.05
C PHE A 80 -6.45 -8.95 -9.75
N ASP A 81 -7.27 -9.94 -10.13
CA ASP A 81 -6.79 -11.18 -10.75
C ASP A 81 -6.08 -10.95 -12.08
N GLU A 82 -6.68 -10.16 -12.97
CA GLU A 82 -6.08 -9.82 -14.27
C GLU A 82 -4.76 -9.06 -14.10
N CYS A 83 -4.75 -8.04 -13.23
CA CYS A 83 -3.53 -7.27 -12.97
C CYS A 83 -2.45 -8.11 -12.28
N PHE A 84 -2.82 -8.98 -11.35
CA PHE A 84 -1.87 -9.83 -10.64
C PHE A 84 -1.26 -10.89 -11.57
N ALA A 85 -2.04 -11.42 -12.52
CA ALA A 85 -1.54 -12.34 -13.55
C ALA A 85 -0.51 -11.66 -14.47
N ALA A 86 -0.73 -10.39 -14.82
CA ALA A 86 0.15 -9.60 -15.68
C ALA A 86 1.27 -8.83 -14.92
N ARG A 87 1.39 -9.01 -13.61
CA ARG A 87 2.28 -8.21 -12.77
C ARG A 87 3.75 -8.39 -13.13
N ARG A 88 4.56 -7.38 -12.84
CA ARG A 88 6.02 -7.44 -12.91
C ARG A 88 6.61 -7.53 -11.50
N ALA A 89 7.58 -8.43 -11.32
CA ALA A 89 8.36 -8.51 -10.09
C ALA A 89 9.54 -7.52 -10.18
N GLU A 90 9.63 -6.61 -9.23
CA GLU A 90 10.66 -5.57 -9.18
C GLU A 90 11.20 -5.37 -7.78
N ARG A 91 12.46 -4.94 -7.69
CA ARG A 91 13.11 -4.61 -6.41
C ARG A 91 13.14 -3.09 -6.23
N LEU A 92 12.28 -2.60 -5.36
CA LEU A 92 12.32 -1.21 -4.90
C LEU A 92 13.26 -1.08 -3.69
N ARG A 93 14.05 -0.01 -3.66
CA ARG A 93 14.89 0.35 -2.52
C ARG A 93 14.44 1.69 -1.99
N PHE A 94 13.93 1.69 -0.77
CA PHE A 94 13.59 2.89 -0.05
C PHE A 94 14.73 3.27 0.87
N ARG A 95 15.07 4.56 0.91
CA ARG A 95 15.95 5.14 1.92
C ARG A 95 15.14 6.19 2.65
N LEU A 96 14.84 5.96 3.93
CA LEU A 96 14.30 7.02 4.76
C LEU A 96 15.40 8.08 4.91
N VAL A 97 15.08 9.32 4.53
CA VAL A 97 15.93 10.48 4.78
C VAL A 97 15.17 11.36 5.74
N THR A 98 15.63 11.42 6.99
CA THR A 98 15.11 12.37 7.96
C THR A 98 15.61 13.75 7.56
N LEU A 99 14.73 14.58 7.01
CA LEU A 99 15.05 16.00 6.84
C LEU A 99 15.04 16.67 8.22
N PRO A 100 16.04 17.51 8.55
CA PRO A 100 15.98 18.30 9.77
C PRO A 100 14.70 19.12 9.75
N LYS A 101 13.99 19.19 10.88
CA LYS A 101 12.84 20.08 11.03
C LYS A 101 13.31 21.49 10.66
N ALA A 102 12.71 22.06 9.61
CA ALA A 102 12.86 23.49 9.35
C ALA A 102 12.34 24.22 10.59
N VAL A 103 13.22 25.02 11.19
CA VAL A 103 12.91 25.90 12.33
C VAL A 103 12.00 27.03 11.86
#